data_AF-A0A7C2SID0-F1
#
_entry.id   AF-A0A7C2SID0-F1
#
_cell.length_a   1.000
_cell.length_b   1.000
_cell.length_c   1.000
_cell.angle_alpha   90.00
_cell.angle_beta   90.00
_cell.angle_gamma   90.00
#
_symmetry.space_group_name_H-M   'P 1'
#
loop_
_entity.id
_entity.type
_entity.pdbx_description
1 polymer ?
#
loop_
_entity_poly.entity_id
_entity_poly.type
_entity_poly.pdbx_seq_one_letter_code
_entity_poly.pdbx_strand_id
1 'polypeptide(L)'
;MRNAGFLFYKEYFKQLRFDNGKPSLNFQNDSLYNLKLDYKFEELFSTEDSFELTTIYPGLLIGSGYNHEIGGKELEGELKLGFFFDYTTGIPCIPGSSVKGVLRVACGKDNGGYAVSITEQLRSNDELNEEIKKSLKEIDSQKMFSTVGNQPSHFINHVFNGKKDNDIYLPYKERDIFFDSFPIKSNKHNGKFLANDYITPHKHPKNPKLDPFTNPNPIQFLKVLPKVTFKFSFRLTDTCINKKIKLELFKQILLDLGVGAKTNVGYGQFI
;
A
#
# COMPACT_ATOMS: atom_id res chain seq x y z
N MET A 1 -16.89 -2.03 -16.00
CA MET A 1 -16.19 -0.81 -15.53
C MET A 1 -15.22 -0.33 -16.61
N ARG A 2 -15.06 0.99 -16.84
CA ARG A 2 -13.98 1.51 -17.73
C ARG A 2 -12.63 1.38 -17.02
N ASN A 3 -11.58 1.02 -17.76
CA ASN A 3 -10.22 0.86 -17.22
C ASN A 3 -9.68 2.22 -16.74
N ALA A 4 -9.50 2.39 -15.42
CA ALA A 4 -9.10 3.67 -14.83
C ALA A 4 -7.66 4.05 -15.18
N GLY A 5 -6.75 3.07 -15.24
CA GLY A 5 -5.37 3.27 -15.66
C GLY A 5 -5.24 3.79 -17.10
N PHE A 6 -6.05 3.26 -18.03
CA PHE A 6 -6.13 3.75 -19.41
C PHE A 6 -6.72 5.16 -19.48
N LEU A 7 -7.76 5.44 -18.68
CA LEU A 7 -8.32 6.78 -18.58
C LEU A 7 -7.27 7.78 -18.09
N PHE A 8 -6.51 7.42 -17.05
CA PHE A 8 -5.50 8.27 -16.44
C PHE A 8 -4.26 8.46 -17.33
N TYR A 9 -3.65 7.40 -17.85
CA TYR A 9 -2.39 7.51 -18.60
C TYR A 9 -2.52 7.72 -20.11
N LYS A 10 -3.71 7.52 -20.69
CA LYS A 10 -3.91 7.63 -22.15
C LYS A 10 -4.99 8.63 -22.51
N GLU A 11 -6.23 8.42 -22.07
CA GLU A 11 -7.35 9.31 -22.45
C GLU A 11 -7.17 10.73 -21.92
N TYR A 12 -6.64 10.88 -20.70
CA TYR A 12 -6.37 12.15 -20.04
C TYR A 12 -5.59 13.13 -20.94
N PHE A 13 -4.65 12.63 -21.73
CA PHE A 13 -3.77 13.45 -22.58
C PHE A 13 -4.25 13.60 -24.02
N LYS A 14 -5.37 12.96 -24.42
CA LYS A 14 -5.83 13.02 -25.82
C LYS A 14 -6.19 14.42 -26.31
N GLN A 15 -6.62 15.29 -25.40
CA GLN A 15 -7.00 16.67 -25.73
C GLN A 15 -5.84 17.65 -25.56
N LEU A 16 -4.62 17.16 -25.32
CA LEU A 16 -3.45 18.01 -25.14
C LEU A 16 -3.13 18.73 -26.44
N ARG A 17 -3.10 20.05 -26.39
CA ARG A 17 -2.71 20.92 -27.50
C ARG A 17 -1.49 21.73 -27.09
N PHE A 18 -0.74 22.18 -28.09
CA PHE A 18 0.39 23.07 -27.89
C PHE A 18 0.12 24.37 -28.65
N ASP A 19 -0.16 25.44 -27.91
CA ASP A 19 -0.40 26.77 -28.45
C ASP A 19 0.84 27.62 -28.19
N ASN A 20 1.54 28.04 -29.25
CA ASN A 20 2.81 28.79 -29.15
C ASN A 20 3.87 28.12 -28.26
N GLY A 21 3.94 26.79 -28.28
CA GLY A 21 4.87 25.99 -27.47
C GLY A 21 4.45 25.80 -26.01
N LYS A 22 3.32 26.38 -25.58
CA LYS A 22 2.75 26.16 -24.25
C LYS A 22 1.69 25.06 -24.29
N PRO A 23 1.74 24.08 -23.38
CA PRO A 23 0.74 23.03 -23.33
C PRO A 23 -0.59 23.57 -22.78
N SER A 24 -1.69 23.22 -23.43
CA SER A 24 -3.06 23.56 -23.06
C SER A 24 -3.90 22.30 -23.03
N LEU A 25 -4.62 22.06 -21.92
CA LEU A 25 -5.44 20.88 -21.73
C LEU A 25 -6.69 21.23 -20.93
N ASN A 26 -7.86 20.79 -21.41
CA ASN A 26 -9.09 20.86 -20.65
C ASN A 26 -9.24 19.57 -19.81
N PHE A 27 -8.99 19.68 -18.50
CA PHE A 27 -8.97 18.54 -17.60
C PHE A 27 -10.39 18.01 -17.32
N GLN A 28 -10.79 16.93 -17.99
CA GLN A 28 -12.07 16.23 -17.75
C GLN A 28 -11.96 15.19 -16.62
N ASN A 29 -11.46 15.62 -15.46
CA ASN A 29 -11.14 14.74 -14.34
C ASN A 29 -12.39 14.04 -13.74
N ASP A 30 -13.57 14.62 -13.93
CA ASP A 30 -14.84 14.04 -13.49
C ASP A 30 -15.08 12.64 -14.04
N SER A 31 -14.59 12.35 -15.25
CA SER A 31 -14.70 11.02 -15.84
C SER A 31 -13.99 9.94 -15.00
N LEU A 32 -12.87 10.31 -14.36
CA LEU A 32 -12.09 9.46 -13.48
C LEU A 32 -12.72 9.38 -12.07
N TYR A 33 -13.16 10.51 -11.53
CA TYR A 33 -13.74 10.58 -10.17
C TYR A 33 -15.14 9.95 -10.08
N ASN A 34 -15.86 9.88 -11.20
CA ASN A 34 -17.18 9.25 -11.26
C ASN A 34 -17.13 7.74 -11.50
N LEU A 35 -15.95 7.14 -11.65
CA LEU A 35 -15.82 5.69 -11.73
C LEU A 35 -16.30 5.04 -10.44
N LYS A 36 -17.15 4.03 -10.59
CA LYS A 36 -17.65 3.21 -9.48
C LYS A 36 -16.92 1.89 -9.45
N LEU A 37 -16.52 1.47 -8.26
CA LEU A 37 -15.98 0.14 -8.01
C LEU A 37 -17.13 -0.86 -8.12
N ASP A 38 -17.32 -1.39 -9.33
CA ASP A 38 -18.36 -2.34 -9.70
C ASP A 38 -17.70 -3.57 -10.35
N TYR A 39 -16.78 -4.17 -9.60
CA TYR A 39 -16.00 -5.33 -10.01
C TYR A 39 -16.21 -6.46 -9.02
N LYS A 40 -16.64 -7.62 -9.51
CA LYS A 40 -16.76 -8.84 -8.71
C LYS A 40 -15.39 -9.48 -8.56
N PHE A 41 -14.63 -8.99 -7.58
CA PHE A 41 -13.29 -9.50 -7.30
C PHE A 41 -13.29 -10.95 -6.76
N GLU A 42 -14.41 -11.37 -6.16
CA GLU A 42 -14.59 -12.67 -5.49
C GLU A 42 -14.28 -13.88 -6.37
N GLU A 43 -14.40 -13.75 -7.70
CA GLU A 43 -14.20 -14.87 -8.63
C GLU A 43 -12.73 -15.10 -9.05
N LEU A 44 -11.82 -14.13 -8.84
CA LEU A 44 -10.48 -14.18 -9.45
C LEU A 44 -9.37 -14.64 -8.52
N PHE A 45 -9.49 -14.40 -7.21
CA PHE A 45 -8.44 -14.73 -6.23
C PHE A 45 -9.06 -15.17 -4.89
N SER A 46 -9.57 -16.39 -4.86
CA SER A 46 -9.97 -17.10 -3.64
C SER A 46 -8.73 -17.71 -2.97
N THR A 47 -7.97 -16.90 -2.23
CA THR A 47 -6.96 -17.42 -1.31
C THR A 47 -7.54 -17.47 0.10
N GLU A 48 -7.41 -18.62 0.78
CA GLU A 48 -7.83 -18.77 2.18
C GLU A 48 -7.06 -17.83 3.11
N ASP A 49 -5.78 -17.57 2.79
CA ASP A 49 -4.93 -16.70 3.59
C ASP A 49 -5.11 -15.24 3.13
N SER A 50 -6.19 -14.62 3.57
CA SER A 50 -6.48 -13.21 3.27
C SER A 50 -7.20 -12.50 4.39
N PHE A 51 -7.10 -11.17 4.40
CA PHE A 51 -7.89 -10.30 5.26
C PHE A 51 -8.25 -9.01 4.52
N GLU A 52 -9.26 -8.33 5.02
CA GLU A 52 -9.78 -7.10 4.46
C GLU A 52 -9.47 -5.93 5.39
N LEU A 53 -8.91 -4.85 4.85
CA LEU A 53 -8.66 -3.61 5.58
C LEU A 53 -9.27 -2.43 4.81
N THR A 54 -9.81 -1.46 5.54
CA THR A 54 -10.50 -0.31 4.96
C THR A 54 -9.71 0.97 5.14
N THR A 55 -9.47 1.71 4.06
CA THR A 55 -8.71 2.97 4.11
C THR A 55 -9.39 4.00 5.00
N ILE A 56 -8.60 4.76 5.77
CA ILE A 56 -9.08 5.93 6.53
C ILE A 56 -8.61 7.25 5.91
N TYR A 57 -9.05 8.38 6.48
CA TYR A 57 -8.63 9.70 6.02
C TYR A 57 -7.10 9.88 6.15
N PRO A 58 -6.40 10.47 5.15
CA PRO A 58 -6.90 11.15 3.95
C PRO A 58 -7.18 10.23 2.74
N GLY A 59 -6.93 8.94 2.84
CA GLY A 59 -7.07 7.96 1.78
C GLY A 59 -5.73 7.27 1.49
N LEU A 60 -5.61 6.66 0.32
CA LEU A 60 -4.41 5.93 -0.09
C LEU A 60 -3.76 6.57 -1.31
N LEU A 61 -2.45 6.82 -1.21
CA LEU A 61 -1.61 7.31 -2.30
C LEU A 61 -0.60 6.22 -2.67
N ILE A 62 -0.61 5.79 -3.93
CA ILE A 62 0.29 4.77 -4.47
C ILE A 62 0.88 5.26 -5.79
N GLY A 63 2.10 4.82 -6.12
CA GLY A 63 2.71 5.15 -7.41
C GLY A 63 3.03 6.64 -7.61
N SER A 64 3.13 7.43 -6.54
CA SER A 64 3.42 8.88 -6.64
C SER A 64 4.77 9.21 -7.28
N GLY A 65 5.65 8.22 -7.44
CA GLY A 65 6.93 8.34 -8.14
C GLY A 65 6.83 8.17 -9.66
N TYR A 66 5.67 7.80 -10.19
CA TYR A 66 5.47 7.75 -11.64
C TYR A 66 5.25 9.15 -12.21
N ASN A 67 5.73 9.36 -13.43
CA ASN A 67 5.57 10.63 -14.12
C ASN A 67 4.16 10.73 -14.71
N HIS A 68 3.52 11.87 -14.48
CA HIS A 68 2.24 12.23 -15.10
C HIS A 68 2.17 13.73 -15.45
N GLU A 69 3.19 14.52 -15.07
CA GLU A 69 3.27 15.96 -15.35
C GLU A 69 3.77 16.23 -16.78
N ILE A 70 3.18 17.25 -17.42
CA ILE A 70 3.55 17.75 -18.75
C ILE A 70 3.96 19.22 -18.69
N GLY A 71 3.07 20.11 -18.19
CA GLY A 71 3.23 21.56 -18.34
C GLY A 71 3.87 22.28 -17.17
N GLY A 72 4.35 21.54 -16.17
CA GLY A 72 5.04 22.14 -15.04
C GLY A 72 4.12 23.07 -14.23
N LYS A 73 4.58 24.30 -14.00
CA LYS A 73 3.80 25.31 -13.27
C LYS A 73 2.73 26.00 -14.11
N GLU A 74 2.76 25.84 -15.44
CA GLU A 74 1.89 26.61 -16.35
C GLU A 74 0.50 26.00 -16.53
N LEU A 75 0.34 24.71 -16.23
CA LEU A 75 -0.95 24.00 -16.28
C LEU A 75 -1.58 23.89 -14.89
N GLU A 76 -2.61 24.70 -14.65
CA GLU A 76 -3.46 24.60 -13.46
C GLU A 76 -4.52 23.51 -13.65
N GLY A 77 -4.76 22.69 -12.61
CA GLY A 77 -5.73 21.57 -12.66
C GLY A 77 -5.15 20.21 -13.10
N GLU A 78 -3.87 20.18 -13.46
CA GLU A 78 -3.16 18.95 -13.82
C GLU A 78 -2.93 18.05 -12.61
N LEU A 79 -3.25 16.76 -12.74
CA LEU A 79 -2.77 15.71 -11.84
C LEU A 79 -1.26 15.52 -12.09
N LYS A 80 -0.41 16.10 -11.25
CA LYS A 80 1.04 16.16 -11.50
C LYS A 80 1.78 14.89 -11.09
N LEU A 81 1.24 14.15 -10.12
CA LEU A 81 1.82 12.89 -9.67
C LEU A 81 1.15 11.72 -10.38
N GLY A 82 1.97 10.73 -10.76
CA GLY A 82 1.46 9.47 -11.27
C GLY A 82 0.78 8.63 -10.19
N PHE A 83 0.15 7.56 -10.64
CA PHE A 83 -0.61 6.65 -9.82
C PHE A 83 -0.45 5.21 -10.31
N PHE A 84 -0.39 4.25 -9.39
CA PHE A 84 -0.25 2.85 -9.80
C PHE A 84 -1.60 2.21 -10.08
N PHE A 85 -1.71 1.57 -11.24
CA PHE A 85 -2.86 0.76 -11.65
C PHE A 85 -2.36 -0.58 -12.15
N ASP A 86 -3.13 -1.64 -11.90
CA ASP A 86 -2.92 -2.90 -12.58
C ASP A 86 -3.15 -2.72 -14.09
N TYR A 87 -2.23 -3.25 -14.90
CA TYR A 87 -2.21 -3.05 -16.34
C TYR A 87 -3.40 -3.70 -17.04
N THR A 88 -3.92 -4.80 -16.49
CA THR A 88 -4.97 -5.58 -17.13
C THR A 88 -6.35 -5.02 -16.79
N THR A 89 -6.63 -4.90 -15.49
CA THR A 89 -7.94 -4.46 -14.97
C THR A 89 -8.09 -2.93 -15.00
N GLY A 90 -6.99 -2.19 -14.91
CA GLY A 90 -7.00 -0.74 -14.76
C GLY A 90 -7.44 -0.28 -13.39
N ILE A 91 -7.52 -1.18 -12.41
CA ILE A 91 -7.92 -0.87 -11.04
C ILE A 91 -6.66 -0.53 -10.24
N PRO A 92 -6.70 0.46 -9.33
CA PRO A 92 -5.57 0.73 -8.47
C PRO A 92 -5.34 -0.45 -7.53
N CYS A 93 -4.11 -0.95 -7.47
CA CYS A 93 -3.74 -2.05 -6.58
C CYS A 93 -2.48 -1.71 -5.78
N ILE A 94 -2.30 -2.35 -4.64
CA ILE A 94 -1.06 -2.24 -3.87
C ILE A 94 -0.18 -3.42 -4.28
N PRO A 95 1.02 -3.20 -4.84
CA PRO A 95 1.90 -4.30 -5.23
C PRO A 95 2.23 -5.21 -4.04
N GLY A 96 2.20 -6.52 -4.24
CA GLY A 96 2.58 -7.51 -3.23
C GLY A 96 4.04 -7.34 -2.79
N SER A 97 4.91 -6.80 -3.66
CA SER A 97 6.27 -6.39 -3.30
C SER A 97 6.31 -5.24 -2.30
N SER A 98 5.38 -4.29 -2.39
CA SER A 98 5.26 -3.17 -1.45
C SER A 98 4.76 -3.66 -0.10
N VAL A 99 3.75 -4.53 -0.09
CA VAL A 99 3.25 -5.18 1.13
C VAL A 99 4.37 -5.97 1.80
N LYS A 100 5.07 -6.83 1.03
CA LYS A 100 6.23 -7.60 1.51
C LYS A 100 7.33 -6.68 2.07
N GLY A 101 7.59 -5.55 1.42
CA GLY A 101 8.58 -4.58 1.87
C GLY A 101 8.26 -3.99 3.24
N VAL A 102 7.02 -3.52 3.44
CA VAL A 102 6.56 -2.98 4.74
C VAL A 102 6.66 -4.04 5.84
N LEU A 103 6.14 -5.24 5.57
CA LEU A 103 6.17 -6.34 6.53
C LEU A 103 7.60 -6.74 6.90
N ARG A 104 8.51 -6.82 5.93
CA ARG A 104 9.92 -7.16 6.15
C ARG A 104 10.62 -6.11 7.01
N VAL A 105 10.41 -4.81 6.72
CA VAL A 105 11.00 -3.71 7.47
C VAL A 105 10.49 -3.71 8.91
N ALA A 106 9.17 -3.88 9.09
CA ALA A 106 8.55 -3.98 10.41
C ALA A 106 9.16 -5.10 11.25
N CYS A 107 9.30 -6.30 10.67
CA CYS A 107 9.85 -7.45 11.38
C CYS A 107 11.33 -7.29 11.78
N GLY A 108 12.08 -6.41 11.12
CA GLY A 108 13.47 -6.11 11.46
C GLY A 108 13.65 -4.88 12.35
N LYS A 109 12.58 -4.14 12.64
CA LYS A 109 12.63 -2.91 13.44
C LYS A 109 12.97 -3.24 14.90
N ASP A 110 13.77 -2.38 15.53
CA ASP A 110 14.21 -2.51 16.92
C ASP A 110 14.84 -3.88 17.22
N ASN A 111 15.68 -4.37 16.28
CA ASN A 111 16.28 -5.70 16.30
C ASN A 111 15.26 -6.86 16.43
N GLY A 112 14.08 -6.69 15.84
CA GLY A 112 12.96 -7.63 15.93
C GLY A 112 12.02 -7.36 17.12
N GLY A 113 12.34 -6.41 17.99
CA GLY A 113 11.54 -6.08 19.18
C GLY A 113 10.11 -5.68 18.84
N TYR A 114 9.89 -5.02 17.70
CA TYR A 114 8.55 -4.64 17.25
C TYR A 114 7.67 -5.84 16.88
N ALA A 115 8.23 -6.84 16.18
CA ALA A 115 7.50 -8.07 15.90
C ALA A 115 7.23 -8.87 17.18
N VAL A 116 8.20 -8.92 18.11
CA VAL A 116 8.01 -9.55 19.42
C VAL A 116 6.85 -8.87 20.17
N SER A 117 6.82 -7.54 20.24
CA SER A 117 5.76 -6.82 20.95
C SER A 117 4.37 -7.12 20.38
N ILE A 118 4.25 -7.21 19.05
CA ILE A 118 2.97 -7.59 18.42
C ILE A 118 2.58 -9.02 18.82
N THR A 119 3.51 -9.97 18.80
CA THR A 119 3.19 -11.35 19.21
C THR A 119 2.77 -11.47 20.67
N GLU A 120 3.34 -10.68 21.57
CA GLU A 120 2.93 -10.65 22.99
C GLU A 120 1.55 -9.98 23.16
N GLN A 121 1.24 -8.95 22.37
CA GLN A 121 -0.10 -8.37 22.32
C GLN A 121 -1.13 -9.38 21.83
N LEU A 122 -0.82 -10.13 20.75
CA LEU A 122 -1.69 -11.19 20.23
C LEU A 122 -1.92 -12.31 21.25
N ARG A 123 -0.92 -12.66 22.07
CA ARG A 123 -1.07 -13.64 23.16
C ARG A 123 -2.05 -13.20 24.24
N SER A 124 -2.10 -11.89 24.49
CA SER A 124 -2.94 -11.29 25.53
C SER A 124 -4.33 -10.90 25.02
N ASN A 125 -4.62 -11.10 23.73
CA ASN A 125 -5.89 -10.74 23.14
C ASN A 125 -6.94 -11.84 23.37
N ASP A 126 -7.93 -11.57 24.22
CA ASP A 126 -8.99 -12.51 24.58
C ASP A 126 -9.87 -12.91 23.39
N GLU A 127 -10.04 -12.03 22.39
CA GLU A 127 -10.87 -12.26 21.21
C GLU A 127 -10.20 -13.15 20.14
N LEU A 128 -8.91 -13.45 20.31
CA LEU A 128 -8.17 -14.27 19.37
C LEU A 128 -8.58 -15.74 19.45
N ASN A 129 -8.63 -16.42 18.30
CA ASN A 129 -8.95 -17.84 18.21
C ASN A 129 -8.04 -18.70 19.11
N GLU A 130 -8.63 -19.58 19.93
CA GLU A 130 -7.94 -20.46 20.88
C GLU A 130 -6.86 -21.35 20.23
N GLU A 131 -7.07 -21.78 18.98
CA GLU A 131 -6.06 -22.54 18.22
C GLU A 131 -4.80 -21.70 17.97
N ILE A 132 -4.98 -20.42 17.61
CA ILE A 132 -3.88 -19.48 17.36
C ILE A 132 -3.16 -19.18 18.67
N LYS A 133 -3.90 -18.96 19.78
CA LYS A 133 -3.33 -18.75 21.11
C LYS A 133 -2.46 -19.93 21.54
N LYS A 134 -2.91 -21.17 21.31
CA LYS A 134 -2.12 -22.37 21.63
C LYS A 134 -0.81 -22.40 20.86
N SER A 135 -0.86 -22.22 19.54
CA SER A 135 0.35 -22.17 18.71
C SER A 135 1.28 -21.00 19.06
N LEU A 136 0.74 -19.86 19.49
CA LEU A 136 1.53 -18.71 19.95
C LEU A 136 2.30 -19.00 21.26
N LYS A 137 1.76 -19.84 22.16
CA LYS A 137 2.43 -20.24 23.41
C LYS A 137 3.64 -21.14 23.17
N GLU A 138 3.65 -21.89 22.06
CA GLU A 138 4.73 -22.81 21.70
C GLU A 138 5.91 -22.09 21.02
N ILE A 139 5.72 -20.85 20.56
CA ILE A 139 6.75 -20.07 19.86
C ILE A 139 7.61 -19.31 20.87
N ASP A 140 8.94 -19.41 20.74
CA ASP A 140 9.86 -18.47 21.38
C ASP A 140 10.00 -17.23 20.49
N SER A 141 9.19 -16.20 20.77
CA SER A 141 9.15 -14.96 19.98
C SER A 141 10.50 -14.27 19.94
N GLN A 142 11.23 -14.25 21.06
CA GLN A 142 12.55 -13.61 21.11
C GLN A 142 13.51 -14.32 20.17
N LYS A 143 13.61 -15.64 20.24
CA LYS A 143 14.48 -16.41 19.34
C LYS A 143 14.05 -16.31 17.87
N MET A 144 12.75 -16.21 17.60
CA MET A 144 12.21 -16.22 16.24
C MET A 144 12.47 -14.91 15.49
N PHE A 145 12.26 -13.78 16.17
CA PHE A 145 12.29 -12.46 15.54
C PHE A 145 13.56 -11.67 15.82
N SER A 146 14.33 -11.99 16.88
CA SER A 146 15.53 -11.22 17.20
C SER A 146 16.59 -11.31 16.10
N THR A 147 17.23 -10.17 15.84
CA THR A 147 18.38 -10.07 14.93
C THR A 147 19.67 -10.01 15.74
N VAL A 148 20.67 -10.79 15.33
CA VAL A 148 22.00 -10.79 15.96
C VAL A 148 22.96 -10.01 15.07
N GLY A 149 23.39 -8.84 15.53
CA GLY A 149 24.22 -7.92 14.74
C GLY A 149 23.51 -7.44 13.47
N ASN A 150 24.20 -7.45 12.33
CA ASN A 150 23.65 -7.04 11.03
C ASN A 150 22.92 -8.17 10.28
N GLN A 151 22.71 -9.34 10.91
CA GLN A 151 22.08 -10.48 10.25
C GLN A 151 20.55 -10.45 10.43
N PRO A 152 19.78 -10.69 9.35
CA PRO A 152 18.33 -10.84 9.44
C PRO A 152 17.96 -12.02 10.35
N SER A 153 16.82 -11.91 11.03
CA SER A 153 16.32 -12.96 11.92
C SER A 153 15.90 -14.22 11.14
N HIS A 154 15.77 -15.33 11.86
CA HIS A 154 15.27 -16.60 11.30
C HIS A 154 13.95 -16.37 10.55
N PHE A 155 13.01 -15.64 11.17
CA PHE A 155 11.74 -15.30 10.54
C PHE A 155 11.92 -14.53 9.23
N ILE A 156 12.79 -13.50 9.22
CA ILE A 156 12.99 -12.68 8.02
C ILE A 156 13.58 -13.50 6.88
N ASN A 157 14.58 -14.33 7.17
CA ASN A 157 15.21 -15.19 6.18
C ASN A 157 14.22 -16.19 5.59
N HIS A 158 13.42 -16.83 6.45
CA HIS A 158 12.49 -17.85 6.01
C HIS A 158 11.32 -17.27 5.21
N VAL A 159 10.63 -16.26 5.75
CA VAL A 159 9.38 -15.72 5.21
C VAL A 159 9.64 -14.76 4.05
N PHE A 160 10.63 -13.87 4.16
CA PHE A 160 10.84 -12.82 3.14
C PHE A 160 11.97 -13.17 2.16
N ASN A 161 13.08 -13.74 2.62
CA ASN A 161 14.19 -14.06 1.73
C ASN A 161 14.06 -15.45 1.09
N GLY A 162 13.20 -16.32 1.64
CA GLY A 162 12.99 -17.68 1.16
C GLY A 162 14.22 -18.57 1.38
N LYS A 163 14.92 -18.41 2.50
CA LYS A 163 16.17 -19.10 2.84
C LYS A 163 16.07 -19.82 4.18
N LYS A 164 16.70 -20.99 4.30
CA LYS A 164 16.94 -21.71 5.56
C LYS A 164 18.19 -21.16 6.27
N ASP A 165 18.45 -21.62 7.50
CA ASP A 165 19.61 -21.21 8.30
C ASP A 165 20.97 -21.46 7.65
N ASN A 166 21.06 -22.45 6.75
CA ASN A 166 22.29 -22.76 6.01
C ASN A 166 22.42 -21.94 4.70
N ASP A 167 21.67 -20.85 4.58
CA ASP A 167 21.62 -19.99 3.38
C ASP A 167 21.13 -20.69 2.10
N ILE A 168 20.55 -21.88 2.26
CA ILE A 168 19.93 -22.68 1.21
C ILE A 168 18.53 -22.13 0.92
N TYR A 169 18.24 -21.89 -0.34
CA TYR A 169 16.93 -21.45 -0.78
C TYR A 169 15.86 -22.52 -0.58
N LEU A 170 14.72 -22.12 -0.02
CA LEU A 170 13.53 -22.95 0.10
C LEU A 170 12.98 -23.32 -1.28
N PRO A 171 12.44 -24.54 -1.47
CA PRO A 171 11.63 -24.86 -2.65
C PRO A 171 10.45 -23.91 -2.78
N TYR A 172 10.00 -23.63 -4.00
CA TYR A 172 8.89 -22.69 -4.24
C TYR A 172 7.61 -23.06 -3.47
N LYS A 173 7.32 -24.35 -3.29
CA LYS A 173 6.16 -24.84 -2.56
C LYS A 173 6.16 -24.44 -1.07
N GLU A 174 7.35 -24.31 -0.48
CA GLU A 174 7.57 -23.97 0.94
C GLU A 174 7.70 -22.46 1.18
N ARG A 175 7.64 -21.63 0.13
CA ARG A 175 7.76 -20.17 0.26
C ARG A 175 6.41 -19.49 0.39
N ASP A 176 6.36 -18.48 1.24
CA ASP A 176 5.22 -17.58 1.32
C ASP A 176 5.18 -16.65 0.09
N ILE A 177 3.99 -16.45 -0.47
CA ILE A 177 3.76 -15.55 -1.60
C ILE A 177 2.86 -14.39 -1.16
N PHE A 178 3.27 -13.18 -1.56
CA PHE A 178 2.57 -11.93 -1.30
C PHE A 178 1.95 -11.48 -2.62
N PHE A 179 0.62 -11.55 -2.72
CA PHE A 179 -0.10 -11.11 -3.91
C PHE A 179 -0.39 -9.61 -3.87
N ASP A 180 -0.73 -9.05 -5.02
CA ASP A 180 -1.21 -7.67 -5.11
C ASP A 180 -2.55 -7.55 -4.39
N SER A 181 -2.73 -6.44 -3.68
CA SER A 181 -3.95 -6.17 -2.92
C SER A 181 -4.86 -5.23 -3.69
N PHE A 182 -6.11 -5.62 -3.87
CA PHE A 182 -7.07 -4.91 -4.71
C PHE A 182 -8.24 -4.36 -3.90
N PRO A 183 -8.84 -3.23 -4.32
CA PRO A 183 -10.04 -2.71 -3.72
C PRO A 183 -11.23 -3.61 -4.11
N ILE A 184 -11.97 -4.07 -3.11
CA ILE A 184 -13.12 -4.96 -3.27
C ILE A 184 -14.45 -4.25 -3.03
N LYS A 185 -14.45 -3.17 -2.23
CA LYS A 185 -15.67 -2.45 -1.87
C LYS A 185 -15.38 -0.98 -1.61
N SER A 186 -16.29 -0.11 -2.04
CA SER A 186 -16.31 1.29 -1.60
C SER A 186 -17.60 1.54 -0.81
N ASN A 187 -17.45 1.72 0.50
CA ASN A 187 -18.58 1.83 1.44
C ASN A 187 -19.20 3.24 1.48
N LYS A 188 -18.60 4.22 0.80
CA LYS A 188 -19.13 5.60 0.69
C LYS A 188 -19.09 6.11 -0.74
N HIS A 189 -19.68 7.29 -0.96
CA HIS A 189 -19.63 8.01 -2.23
C HIS A 189 -20.29 7.27 -3.42
N ASN A 190 -21.36 6.51 -3.20
CA ASN A 190 -22.12 5.82 -4.27
C ASN A 190 -21.23 4.90 -5.13
N GLY A 191 -20.31 4.18 -4.48
CA GLY A 191 -19.36 3.27 -5.12
C GLY A 191 -18.10 3.93 -5.69
N LYS A 192 -17.97 5.26 -5.63
CA LYS A 192 -16.76 5.97 -6.09
C LYS A 192 -15.57 5.64 -5.19
N PHE A 193 -14.37 5.57 -5.77
CA PHE A 193 -13.16 5.14 -5.06
C PHE A 193 -11.92 6.01 -5.38
N LEU A 194 -12.02 6.96 -6.30
CA LEU A 194 -10.94 7.89 -6.68
C LEU A 194 -11.36 9.33 -6.45
N ALA A 195 -10.41 10.17 -6.04
CA ALA A 195 -10.57 11.62 -5.96
C ALA A 195 -9.21 12.31 -6.10
N ASN A 196 -9.22 13.63 -6.28
CA ASN A 196 -8.02 14.45 -6.15
C ASN A 196 -7.70 14.77 -4.69
N ASP A 197 -6.45 15.18 -4.49
CA ASP A 197 -6.00 15.97 -3.35
C ASP A 197 -4.86 16.90 -3.80
N TYR A 198 -4.41 17.78 -2.91
CA TYR A 198 -3.38 18.79 -3.18
C TYR A 198 -2.25 18.71 -2.15
N ILE A 199 -1.00 18.83 -2.63
CA ILE A 199 0.15 19.16 -1.78
C ILE A 199 0.55 20.59 -2.12
N THR A 200 0.65 21.45 -1.11
CA THR A 200 1.01 22.86 -1.27
C THR A 200 2.39 23.14 -0.67
N PRO A 201 3.50 22.80 -1.36
CA PRO A 201 4.82 23.20 -0.89
C PRO A 201 4.95 24.72 -0.91
N HIS A 202 5.47 25.25 0.20
CA HIS A 202 5.94 26.62 0.30
C HIS A 202 7.46 26.59 0.16
N LYS A 203 7.98 26.90 -1.02
CA LYS A 203 9.42 26.89 -1.28
C LYS A 203 9.85 28.18 -1.94
N HIS A 204 10.66 28.96 -1.25
CA HIS A 204 11.29 30.14 -1.78
C HIS A 204 12.43 29.73 -2.74
N PRO A 205 12.50 30.28 -3.97
CA PRO A 205 13.43 29.81 -4.99
C PRO A 205 14.92 29.86 -4.63
N LYS A 206 15.30 30.77 -3.71
CA LYS A 206 16.71 31.06 -3.38
C LYS A 206 17.03 31.05 -1.88
N ASN A 207 16.03 31.06 -1.01
CA ASN A 207 16.25 31.29 0.43
C ASN A 207 15.24 30.51 1.28
N PRO A 208 15.60 29.30 1.76
CA PRO A 208 14.72 28.45 2.55
C PRO A 208 14.13 29.12 3.81
N LYS A 209 14.78 30.16 4.36
CA LYS A 209 14.24 30.89 5.52
C LYS A 209 12.96 31.67 5.23
N LEU A 210 12.68 31.95 3.95
CA LEU A 210 11.50 32.66 3.50
C LEU A 210 10.37 31.73 3.05
N ASP A 211 10.56 30.41 3.17
CA ASP A 211 9.55 29.40 2.83
C ASP A 211 8.19 29.71 3.47
N PRO A 212 8.06 30.02 4.79
CA PRO A 212 6.77 30.29 5.42
C PRO A 212 6.00 31.49 4.85
N PHE A 213 6.70 32.41 4.20
CA PHE A 213 6.12 33.64 3.63
C PHE A 213 5.93 33.55 2.12
N THR A 214 6.28 32.41 1.52
CA THR A 214 6.16 32.20 0.08
C THR A 214 4.78 31.65 -0.25
N ASN A 215 4.19 32.15 -1.34
CA ASN A 215 2.90 31.66 -1.84
C ASN A 215 2.98 30.15 -2.12
N PRO A 216 1.96 29.37 -1.71
CA PRO A 216 1.92 27.93 -1.98
C PRO A 216 1.85 27.67 -3.48
N ASN A 217 2.48 26.58 -3.93
CA ASN A 217 2.33 26.09 -5.30
C ASN A 217 1.52 24.79 -5.29
N PRO A 218 0.19 24.81 -5.50
CA PRO A 218 -0.64 23.61 -5.43
C PRO A 218 -0.22 22.54 -6.45
N ILE A 219 0.06 21.35 -5.95
CA ILE A 219 0.35 20.15 -6.73
C ILE A 219 -0.83 19.21 -6.54
N GLN A 220 -1.70 19.15 -7.54
CA GLN A 220 -2.85 18.24 -7.53
C GLN A 220 -2.38 16.82 -7.88
N PHE A 221 -2.96 15.81 -7.22
CA PHE A 221 -2.67 14.41 -7.50
C PHE A 221 -3.88 13.52 -7.27
N LEU A 222 -3.83 12.31 -7.82
CA LEU A 222 -4.87 11.31 -7.66
C LEU A 222 -4.65 10.51 -6.37
N LYS A 223 -5.73 10.21 -5.66
CA LYS A 223 -5.72 9.28 -4.53
C LYS A 223 -6.92 8.34 -4.57
N VAL A 224 -6.79 7.22 -3.87
CA VAL A 224 -7.93 6.39 -3.48
C VAL A 224 -8.62 7.03 -2.28
N LEU A 225 -9.95 7.09 -2.33
CA LEU A 225 -10.78 7.67 -1.28
C LEU A 225 -10.67 6.89 0.05
N PRO A 226 -10.96 7.54 1.19
CA PRO A 226 -11.25 6.84 2.43
C PRO A 226 -12.47 5.92 2.28
N LYS A 227 -12.56 4.91 3.14
CA LYS A 227 -13.63 3.91 3.21
C LYS A 227 -13.72 3.01 1.97
N VAL A 228 -12.58 2.80 1.33
CA VAL A 228 -12.38 1.78 0.31
C VAL A 228 -11.70 0.59 0.97
N THR A 229 -12.36 -0.57 0.90
CA THR A 229 -11.88 -1.82 1.47
C THR A 229 -10.99 -2.53 0.46
N PHE A 230 -9.76 -2.87 0.89
CA PHE A 230 -8.79 -3.65 0.14
C PHE A 230 -8.70 -5.05 0.71
N LYS A 231 -8.61 -6.04 -0.18
CA LYS A 231 -8.30 -7.42 0.19
C LYS A 231 -6.80 -7.66 0.04
N PHE A 232 -6.15 -8.00 1.15
CA PHE A 232 -4.76 -8.43 1.19
C PHE A 232 -4.73 -9.95 1.12
N SER A 233 -4.13 -10.48 0.05
CA SER A 233 -4.12 -11.91 -0.24
C SER A 233 -2.71 -12.47 -0.22
N PHE A 234 -2.56 -13.66 0.33
CA PHE A 234 -1.30 -14.35 0.45
C PHE A 234 -1.45 -15.83 0.10
N ARG A 235 -0.32 -16.49 -0.16
CA ARG A 235 -0.22 -17.96 -0.05
C ARG A 235 0.78 -18.23 1.06
N LEU A 236 0.28 -18.56 2.23
CA LEU A 236 1.10 -18.78 3.41
C LEU A 236 1.31 -20.27 3.64
N THR A 237 2.48 -20.61 4.14
CA THR A 237 2.86 -21.96 4.54
C THR A 237 3.04 -22.02 6.05
N ASP A 238 2.86 -23.19 6.65
CA ASP A 238 3.15 -23.41 8.09
C ASP A 238 4.64 -23.59 8.38
N THR A 239 5.50 -23.24 7.41
CA THR A 239 6.94 -23.27 7.59
C THR A 239 7.38 -22.12 8.50
N CYS A 240 8.38 -22.34 9.36
CA CYS A 240 8.86 -21.41 10.39
C CYS A 240 7.87 -21.16 11.54
N ILE A 241 6.64 -20.70 11.25
CA ILE A 241 5.54 -20.56 12.22
C ILE A 241 4.21 -20.84 11.52
N ASN A 242 3.15 -21.08 12.31
CA ASN A 242 1.80 -21.32 11.81
C ASN A 242 1.30 -20.16 10.91
N LYS A 243 0.67 -20.49 9.78
CA LYS A 243 0.21 -19.52 8.78
C LYS A 243 -0.84 -18.54 9.33
N LYS A 244 -1.70 -18.97 10.26
CA LYS A 244 -2.70 -18.10 10.90
C LYS A 244 -2.03 -17.03 11.76
N ILE A 245 -0.93 -17.38 12.44
CA ILE A 245 -0.12 -16.42 13.22
C ILE A 245 0.53 -15.41 12.28
N LYS A 246 1.10 -15.86 11.16
CA LYS A 246 1.66 -14.95 10.14
C LYS A 246 0.59 -13.97 9.65
N LEU A 247 -0.62 -14.46 9.39
CA LEU A 247 -1.73 -13.66 8.89
C LEU A 247 -2.11 -12.53 9.87
N GLU A 248 -2.27 -12.86 11.17
CA GLU A 248 -2.57 -11.87 12.21
C GLU A 248 -1.41 -10.89 12.45
N LEU A 249 -0.17 -11.37 12.46
CA LEU A 249 1.01 -10.52 12.55
C LEU A 249 1.06 -9.52 11.38
N PHE A 250 0.83 -9.98 10.15
CA PHE A 250 0.84 -9.12 8.97
C PHE A 250 -0.29 -8.09 9.01
N LYS A 251 -1.48 -8.51 9.43
CA LYS A 251 -2.63 -7.63 9.61
C LYS A 251 -2.30 -6.51 10.60
N GLN A 252 -1.77 -6.85 11.78
CA GLN A 252 -1.43 -5.86 12.80
C GLN A 252 -0.34 -4.89 12.32
N ILE A 253 0.71 -5.40 11.66
CA ILE A 253 1.76 -4.54 11.10
C ILE A 253 1.19 -3.53 10.08
N LEU A 254 0.30 -3.96 9.20
CA LEU A 254 -0.31 -3.07 8.20
C LEU A 254 -1.26 -2.05 8.83
N LEU A 255 -1.95 -2.40 9.91
CA LEU A 255 -2.78 -1.46 10.70
C LEU A 255 -1.92 -0.40 11.39
N ASP A 256 -0.76 -0.76 11.91
CA ASP A 256 0.09 0.17 12.65
C ASP A 256 0.91 1.10 11.74
N LEU A 257 1.42 0.60 10.62
CA LEU A 257 2.36 1.34 9.76
C LEU A 257 1.70 1.96 8.54
N GLY A 258 0.64 1.35 8.03
CA GLY A 258 0.05 1.70 6.75
C GLY A 258 0.90 1.27 5.54
N VAL A 259 0.40 1.56 4.34
CA VAL A 259 1.04 1.19 3.06
C VAL A 259 0.93 2.31 2.03
N GLY A 260 1.89 2.38 1.11
CA GLY A 260 1.93 3.39 0.06
C GLY A 260 2.79 4.60 0.43
N ALA A 261 2.53 5.72 -0.23
CA ALA A 261 3.31 6.94 -0.06
C ALA A 261 2.74 7.83 1.04
N LYS A 262 3.61 8.64 1.66
CA LYS A 262 3.23 9.68 2.64
C LYS A 262 2.52 9.15 3.90
N THR A 263 2.87 7.95 4.37
CA THR A 263 2.35 7.36 5.61
C THR A 263 2.58 8.22 6.84
N ASN A 264 3.71 8.93 6.92
CA ASN A 264 4.02 9.86 8.01
C ASN A 264 3.05 11.05 8.15
N VAL A 265 2.27 11.36 7.11
CA VAL A 265 1.23 12.41 7.15
C VAL A 265 -0.19 11.81 7.05
N GLY A 266 -0.32 10.52 7.36
CA GLY A 266 -1.60 9.82 7.51
C GLY A 266 -2.12 9.08 6.28
N TYR A 267 -1.50 9.22 5.11
CA TYR A 267 -1.93 8.45 3.92
C TYR A 267 -1.69 6.96 4.09
N GLY A 268 -2.55 6.15 3.49
CA GLY A 268 -2.36 4.70 3.46
C GLY A 268 -2.56 4.00 4.80
N GLN A 269 -3.26 4.65 5.73
CA GLN A 269 -3.68 4.06 7.00
C GLN A 269 -5.01 3.31 6.81
N PHE A 270 -5.22 2.26 7.61
CA PHE A 270 -6.40 1.40 7.53
C PHE A 270 -7.03 1.10 8.90
N ILE A 271 -8.26 0.57 8.85
CA ILE A 271 -9.01 -0.04 9.95
C ILE A 271 -9.62 -1.38 9.53
#